data_AF-A0A1F9QAR6-F1
#
_entry.id   AF-A0A1F9QAR6-F1
#
_cell.length_a   1.000
_cell.length_b   1.000
_cell.length_c   1.000
_cell.angle_alpha   90.00
_cell.angle_beta   90.00
_cell.angle_gamma   90.00
#
_symmetry.space_group_name_H-M   'P 1'
#
loop_
_entity.id
_entity.type
_entity.pdbx_description
1 polymer ?
#
loop_
_entity_poly.entity_id
_entity_poly.type
_entity_poly.pdbx_seq_one_letter_code
_entity_poly.pdbx_strand_id
1 'polypeptide(L)' 'MDSLEKQALQVAKEIVVKFIEVGRISPANFAEHFAEIYTEILSTVGGGMVCDPAKAHKKKDKAE' A
#
# COMPACT_ATOMS: atom_id res chain seq x y z
N MET A 1 -18.81 1.90 -0.73
CA MET A 1 -17.71 1.99 -1.71
C MET A 1 -17.84 3.32 -2.39
N ASP A 2 -17.22 4.32 -1.78
CA ASP A 2 -17.05 5.65 -2.34
C ASP A 2 -16.37 5.54 -3.72
N SER A 3 -16.63 6.50 -4.62
CA SER A 3 -16.09 6.46 -5.98
C SER A 3 -14.56 6.36 -5.99
N LEU A 4 -13.91 7.02 -5.02
CA LEU A 4 -12.47 7.02 -4.83
C LEU A 4 -11.94 5.63 -4.42
N GLU A 5 -12.62 4.94 -3.50
CA GLU A 5 -12.25 3.57 -3.10
C GLU A 5 -12.34 2.59 -4.28
N LYS A 6 -13.38 2.73 -5.12
CA LYS A 6 -13.54 1.91 -6.33
C LYS A 6 -12.41 2.17 -7.33
N GLN A 7 -12.07 3.43 -7.56
CA GLN A 7 -10.99 3.82 -8.46
C GLN A 7 -9.63 3.34 -7.94
N ALA A 8 -9.35 3.50 -6.65
CA ALA A 8 -8.13 3.00 -6.03
C ALA A 8 -8.02 1.47 -6.15
N LEU A 9 -9.13 0.76 -5.93
CA LEU A 9 -9.16 -0.70 -6.07
C LEU A 9 -8.92 -1.16 -7.51
N GLN A 10 -9.46 -0.43 -8.49
CA GLN A 10 -9.22 -0.73 -9.90
C GLN A 10 -7.74 -0.53 -10.25
N VAL A 11 -7.15 0.60 -9.88
CA VAL A 11 -5.73 0.90 -10.15
C VAL A 11 -4.83 -0.12 -9.45
N ALA A 12 -5.13 -0.49 -8.21
CA ALA A 12 -4.38 -1.52 -7.48
C ALA A 12 -4.38 -2.86 -8.24
N LYS A 13 -5.53 -3.30 -8.74
CA LYS A 13 -5.63 -4.54 -9.54
C LYS A 13 -4.76 -4.49 -10.79
N GLU A 14 -4.79 -3.37 -11.53
CA GLU A 14 -4.00 -3.20 -12.75
C GLU A 14 -2.49 -3.24 -12.46
N ILE A 15 -2.04 -2.55 -11.40
CA ILE A 15 -0.63 -2.55 -10.98
C ILE A 15 -0.18 -3.97 -10.61
N VAL A 16 -0.98 -4.69 -9.82
CA VAL A 16 -0.56 -6.03 -9.39
C VAL A 16 -0.55 -7.02 -10.54
N VAL A 17 -1.53 -6.96 -11.46
CA VAL A 17 -1.50 -7.75 -12.70
C VAL A 17 -0.24 -7.44 -13.50
N LYS A 18 0.12 -6.16 -13.65
CA LYS A 18 1.36 -5.77 -14.34
C LYS A 18 2.60 -6.35 -13.65
N PHE A 19 2.67 -6.34 -12.33
CA PHE A 19 3.78 -6.94 -11.57
C PHE A 19 3.85 -8.46 -11.73
N ILE A 20 2.72 -9.13 -11.92
CA ILE A 20 2.68 -10.56 -12.26
C ILE A 20 3.19 -10.79 -13.68
N GLU A 21 2.74 -10.00 -14.66
CA GLU A 21 3.20 -10.10 -16.06
C GLU A 21 4.72 -9.91 -16.19
N VAL A 22 5.31 -8.98 -15.42
CA VAL A 22 6.75 -8.72 -15.44
C VAL A 22 7.57 -9.62 -14.50
N GLY A 23 6.92 -10.54 -13.79
CA GLY A 23 7.57 -11.50 -12.88
C GLY A 23 8.13 -10.91 -11.58
N ARG A 24 7.60 -9.76 -11.12
CA ARG A 24 7.96 -9.15 -9.82
C ARG A 24 7.12 -9.68 -8.66
N ILE A 25 5.87 -10.02 -8.94
CA ILE A 25 4.96 -10.72 -8.03
C ILE A 25 4.55 -12.02 -8.74
N SER A 26 4.29 -13.08 -8.00
CA SER A 26 3.70 -14.30 -8.55
C SER A 26 2.23 -14.39 -8.17
N PRO A 27 1.40 -15.16 -8.91
CA PRO A 27 0.02 -15.41 -8.48
C PRO A 27 -0.07 -16.04 -7.08
N ALA A 28 0.95 -16.78 -6.65
CA ALA A 28 0.97 -17.49 -5.37
C ALA A 28 1.18 -16.58 -4.15
N ASN A 29 1.98 -15.51 -4.29
CA ASN A 29 2.29 -14.56 -3.21
C ASN A 29 1.58 -13.20 -3.39
N PHE A 30 0.61 -13.10 -4.30
CA PHE A 30 -0.20 -11.91 -4.54
C PHE A 30 -0.80 -11.31 -3.25
N ALA A 31 -1.34 -12.17 -2.39
CA ALA A 31 -2.06 -11.75 -1.18
C ALA A 31 -1.16 -11.00 -0.19
N GLU A 32 0.14 -11.28 -0.20
CA GLU A 32 1.14 -10.63 0.64
C GLU A 32 1.41 -9.19 0.21
N HIS A 33 1.22 -8.86 -1.07
CA HIS A 33 1.56 -7.56 -1.65
C HIS A 33 0.35 -6.65 -1.91
N PHE A 34 -0.83 -7.23 -2.17
CA PHE A 34 -1.98 -6.46 -2.65
C PHE A 34 -2.45 -5.40 -1.63
N ALA A 35 -2.44 -5.74 -0.34
CA ALA A 35 -2.87 -4.82 0.71
C ALA A 35 -1.98 -3.57 0.78
N GLU A 36 -0.66 -3.75 0.76
CA GLU A 36 0.31 -2.65 0.80
C GLU A 36 0.13 -1.70 -0.39
N ILE A 37 -0.01 -2.27 -1.59
CA ILE A 37 -0.21 -1.49 -2.83
C ILE A 37 -1.53 -0.72 -2.78
N TYR A 38 -2.61 -1.37 -2.35
CA TYR A 38 -3.92 -0.71 -2.24
C TYR A 38 -3.92 0.41 -1.19
N THR A 39 -3.30 0.18 -0.04
CA THR A 39 -3.17 1.19 1.02
C THR A 39 -2.35 2.39 0.57
N GLU A 40 -1.23 2.17 -0.13
CA GLU A 40 -0.38 3.24 -0.65
C GLU A 40 -1.14 4.14 -1.63
N ILE A 41 -1.89 3.52 -2.55
CA ILE A 41 -2.73 4.25 -3.51
C ILE A 41 -3.80 5.07 -2.77
N LEU A 42 -4.53 4.45 -1.85
CA LEU A 42 -5.56 5.14 -1.05
C LEU A 42 -4.98 6.31 -0.25
N SER A 43 -3.82 6.14 0.37
CA SER A 43 -3.14 7.21 1.11
C SER A 43 -2.78 8.37 0.20
N THR A 44 -2.22 8.05 -0.98
CA THR A 44 -1.82 9.03 -2.00
C THR A 44 -3.02 9.85 -2.50
N VAL A 45 -4.15 9.20 -2.82
CA VAL A 45 -5.33 9.90 -3.36
C VAL A 45 -6.22 10.52 -2.28
N GLY A 46 -6.17 10.01 -1.05
CA GLY A 46 -6.92 10.51 0.10
C GLY A 46 -6.33 11.75 0.76
N GLY A 47 -5.21 12.28 0.24
CA GLY A 47 -4.54 13.45 0.79
C GLY A 47 -3.80 13.19 2.11
N GLY A 48 -3.57 11.93 2.46
CA GLY A 48 -2.98 11.51 3.74
C GLY A 48 -1.47 11.33 3.65
N MET A 49 -0.77 12.41 4.00
CA MET A 49 0.56 12.46 4.61
C MET A 49 1.54 11.34 4.22
N VAL A 50 2.51 11.69 3.34
CA VAL A 50 3.82 11.01 3.31
C VAL A 50 4.35 10.93 4.74
N CYS A 51 4.20 9.78 5.38
CA CYS A 51 5.00 9.42 6.52
C CYS A 51 6.37 9.05 5.97
N ASP A 52 7.26 10.04 5.95
CA ASP A 52 8.70 9.81 5.83
C ASP A 52 9.08 8.57 6.66
N PRO A 53 9.69 7.53 6.07
CA PRO A 53 10.14 6.35 6.81
C PRO A 53 11.21 6.67 7.88
N ALA A 54 11.59 7.94 8.05
CA ALA A 54 12.56 8.42 9.03
C ALA A 54 12.00 8.73 10.44
N LYS A 55 10.70 8.59 10.72
CA LYS A 55 10.11 8.93 12.06
C LYS A 55 9.71 7.73 12.93
N ALA A 56 10.01 6.51 12.55
CA ALA A 56 9.69 5.31 13.34
C ALA A 56 10.83 4.85 14.26
N HIS A 57 11.49 5.75 15.00
CA HIS A 57 12.37 5.38 16.13
C HIS A 57 12.43 6.53 17.15
N LYS A 58 11.51 6.53 18.13
CA LYS A 58 11.74 6.94 19.54
C LYS A 58 10.41 6.96 20.31
N LYS A 59 10.05 5.83 20.91
CA LYS A 59 9.38 5.78 22.22
C LYS A 59 9.32 4.33 22.74
N LYS A 60 10.50 3.79 23.04
CA LYS A 60 10.69 2.94 24.22
C LYS A 60 11.73 3.68 25.08
N ASP A 61 11.69 3.44 26.38
CA ASP A 61 12.39 4.17 27.46
C ASP A 61 11.67 5.40 28.01
N LYS A 62 10.66 5.14 28.85
CA LYS A 62 10.73 5.61 30.24
C LYS A 62 9.92 4.65 31.12
N ALA A 63 10.62 3.65 31.64
CA ALA A 63 10.29 3.07 32.93
C ALA A 63 10.92 3.99 33.98
N GLU A 64 10.09 4.55 34.85
CA GLU A 64 10.42 4.87 36.23
C GLU A 64 9.11 4.78 37.03
#